data_AF-A0A959ZML9-F1
#
_entry.id   AF-A0A959ZML9-F1
#
_cell.length_a   1.000
_cell.length_b   1.000
_cell.length_c   1.000
_cell.angle_alpha   90.00
_cell.angle_beta   90.00
_cell.angle_gamma   90.00
#
_symmetry.space_group_name_H-M   'P 1'
#
loop_
_entity.id
_entity.type
_entity.pdbx_description
1 polymer ?
#
loop_
_entity_poly.entity_id
_entity_poly.type
_entity_poly.pdbx_seq_one_letter_code
_entity_poly.pdbx_strand_id
1 'polypeptide(L)'
;MATGSTKKSGTTKKSAKSASSTRKKAGSTGKAKATRKPAASRSASRDDKSVEAFRDALERSVTLSRERIQEVVDDAVKRGRMTRDDANDIVSKLVARGRRQTEDLVKELEKVLESARGEVEGRTAKARKTVEKRTTKARKRAERTAGKVARSARDAADEPLAQADKLRRRAGVGSSFPITGYDELTAAQVGARLGDLSKPELRKVRTYEKNNKARKGILSKIDAKLG
;
A
#
# COMPACT_ATOMS: atom_id res chain seq x y z
N MET A 1 26.13 71.49 -18.09
CA MET A 1 27.26 71.09 -17.22
C MET A 1 27.39 69.57 -17.26
N ALA A 2 28.63 69.11 -17.49
CA ALA A 2 29.25 67.76 -17.43
C ALA A 2 28.31 66.52 -17.35
N THR A 3 28.18 65.66 -18.36
CA THR A 3 29.10 64.61 -18.90
C THR A 3 29.65 63.61 -17.87
N GLY A 4 29.34 62.32 -18.06
CA GLY A 4 30.01 61.23 -17.34
C GLY A 4 29.45 59.83 -17.63
N SER A 5 29.59 59.36 -18.88
CA SER A 5 29.46 57.94 -19.24
C SER A 5 30.86 57.31 -19.23
N THR A 6 31.06 56.21 -18.50
CA THR A 6 32.23 55.33 -18.70
C THR A 6 31.85 53.85 -18.63
N LYS A 7 32.40 53.16 -19.62
CA LYS A 7 32.24 51.77 -20.06
C LYS A 7 33.44 50.95 -19.57
N LYS A 8 33.36 49.62 -19.77
CA LYS A 8 34.43 48.58 -19.75
C LYS A 8 34.89 48.11 -18.36
N SER A 9 35.37 46.88 -18.13
CA SER A 9 35.37 45.55 -18.79
C SER A 9 36.42 44.74 -18.02
N GLY A 10 36.29 43.43 -17.88
CA GLY A 10 37.48 42.60 -17.67
C GLY A 10 37.33 41.40 -16.76
N THR A 11 37.06 40.26 -17.38
CA THR A 11 37.38 38.89 -16.95
C THR A 11 38.81 38.68 -16.41
N THR A 12 38.98 37.80 -15.42
CA THR A 12 39.97 36.69 -15.28
C THR A 12 39.87 36.16 -13.82
N LYS A 13 39.53 34.91 -13.49
CA LYS A 13 40.05 33.57 -13.82
C LYS A 13 41.45 33.29 -13.25
N LYS A 14 41.50 32.54 -12.13
CA LYS A 14 42.38 31.38 -11.76
C LYS A 14 42.58 31.34 -10.24
N SER A 15 42.21 30.25 -9.54
CA SER A 15 42.98 29.00 -9.32
C SER A 15 44.35 29.28 -8.68
N ALA A 16 44.85 28.59 -7.67
CA ALA A 16 44.67 27.27 -7.06
C ALA A 16 45.30 27.41 -5.63
N LYS A 17 45.45 26.46 -4.71
CA LYS A 17 45.73 25.02 -4.76
C LYS A 17 45.77 24.54 -3.27
N SER A 18 44.97 23.54 -2.92
CA SER A 18 45.37 22.20 -2.40
C SER A 18 46.37 22.11 -1.24
N ALA A 19 45.94 21.44 -0.16
CA ALA A 19 46.62 20.33 0.52
C ALA A 19 45.53 19.63 1.38
N SER A 20 45.06 18.40 1.18
CA SER A 20 45.68 17.06 1.09
C SER A 20 46.41 16.60 2.35
N SER A 21 45.69 15.90 3.25
CA SER A 21 46.28 14.87 4.12
C SER A 21 45.25 13.80 4.53
N THR A 22 45.13 12.80 3.66
CA THR A 22 45.10 11.35 3.87
C THR A 22 44.81 10.76 5.28
N ARG A 23 43.73 9.95 5.30
CA ARG A 23 43.45 8.68 6.06
C ARG A 23 43.48 8.66 7.60
N LYS A 24 42.35 8.22 8.18
CA LYS A 24 42.30 6.89 8.84
C LYS A 24 40.88 6.34 8.98
N LYS A 25 40.74 5.08 8.55
CA LYS A 25 39.59 4.18 8.71
C LYS A 25 39.82 3.43 10.03
N ALA A 26 38.86 3.53 10.96
CA ALA A 26 38.67 2.64 12.10
C ALA A 26 37.15 2.70 12.33
N GLY A 27 36.38 1.63 12.42
CA GLY A 27 36.63 0.29 12.92
C GLY A 27 35.27 -0.09 13.49
N SER A 28 34.51 -0.91 12.77
CA SER A 28 33.20 -1.39 13.18
C SER A 28 33.36 -2.38 14.32
N THR A 29 32.77 -2.12 15.49
CA THR A 29 32.31 -3.13 16.45
C THR A 29 31.59 -2.44 17.61
N GLY A 30 30.40 -2.93 18.00
CA GLY A 30 29.74 -2.44 19.22
C GLY A 30 28.21 -2.45 19.21
N LYS A 31 27.63 -3.63 19.02
CA LYS A 31 26.24 -4.05 19.24
C LYS A 31 25.52 -3.31 20.41
N ALA A 32 24.48 -2.54 20.10
CA ALA A 32 23.38 -2.23 21.03
C ALA A 32 22.04 -2.46 20.32
N LYS A 33 21.55 -3.70 20.39
CA LYS A 33 20.20 -4.08 19.98
C LYS A 33 19.21 -3.52 21.01
N ALA A 34 18.88 -2.24 20.91
CA ALA A 34 17.72 -1.69 21.60
C ALA A 34 16.47 -2.20 20.87
N THR A 35 15.85 -3.26 21.39
CA THR A 35 14.52 -3.70 21.01
C THR A 35 13.52 -2.59 21.38
N ARG A 36 13.35 -1.62 20.48
CA ARG A 36 12.21 -0.70 20.52
C ARG A 36 10.95 -1.52 20.24
N LYS A 37 10.35 -2.04 21.32
CA LYS A 37 9.04 -2.68 21.30
C LYS A 37 8.03 -1.71 20.67
N PRO A 38 7.17 -2.14 19.72
CA PRO A 38 6.29 -1.23 18.99
C PRO A 38 5.32 -0.54 19.94
N ALA A 39 5.16 0.78 19.77
CA ALA A 39 4.27 1.64 20.55
C ALA A 39 2.82 1.14 20.62
N ALA A 40 2.39 0.33 19.65
CA ALA A 40 1.08 -0.32 19.61
C ALA A 40 0.82 -1.29 20.78
N SER A 41 1.86 -1.94 21.31
CA SER A 41 1.70 -2.84 22.48
C SER A 41 1.54 -2.06 23.80
N ARG A 42 1.98 -0.79 23.83
CA ARG A 42 1.88 0.09 24.99
C ARG A 42 0.57 0.87 25.03
N SER A 43 -0.08 1.10 23.89
CA SER A 43 -1.42 1.70 23.83
C SER A 43 -2.48 0.68 24.23
N ALA A 44 -2.47 -0.53 23.65
CA ALA A 44 -3.41 -1.59 24.02
C ALA A 44 -3.39 -1.88 25.53
N SER A 45 -2.19 -2.01 26.12
CA SER A 45 -2.05 -2.23 27.57
C SER A 45 -2.34 -1.01 28.46
N ARG A 46 -2.46 0.20 27.90
CA ARG A 46 -2.95 1.39 28.62
C ARG A 46 -4.46 1.51 28.52
N ASP A 47 -5.01 1.21 27.36
CA ASP A 47 -6.44 1.21 27.09
C ASP A 47 -7.12 0.15 27.99
N ASP A 48 -6.56 -1.07 28.05
CA ASP A 48 -7.02 -2.14 28.96
C ASP A 48 -7.00 -1.68 30.44
N LYS A 49 -5.91 -1.06 30.89
CA LYS A 49 -5.80 -0.55 32.27
C LYS A 49 -6.76 0.60 32.57
N SER A 50 -7.06 1.43 31.58
CA SER A 50 -8.01 2.54 31.75
C SER A 50 -9.46 2.05 31.79
N VAL A 51 -9.79 1.00 31.03
CA VAL A 51 -11.09 0.33 31.07
C VAL A 51 -11.27 -0.42 32.38
N GLU A 52 -10.22 -1.10 32.85
CA GLU A 52 -10.22 -1.83 34.13
C GLU A 52 -10.33 -0.86 35.31
N ALA A 53 -9.58 0.26 35.31
CA ALA A 53 -9.70 1.31 36.34
C ALA A 53 -11.07 2.01 36.34
N PHE A 54 -11.67 2.21 35.16
CA PHE A 54 -13.02 2.75 35.04
C PHE A 54 -14.09 1.77 35.54
N ARG A 55 -13.92 0.47 35.26
CA ARG A 55 -14.76 -0.60 35.80
C ARG A 55 -14.66 -0.66 37.33
N ASP A 56 -13.44 -0.61 37.86
CA ASP A 56 -13.15 -0.55 39.29
C ASP A 56 -13.76 0.68 39.97
N ALA A 57 -13.80 1.82 39.29
CA ALA A 57 -14.42 3.05 39.78
C ALA A 57 -15.95 3.00 39.72
N LEU A 58 -16.53 2.39 38.68
CA LEU A 58 -17.96 2.14 38.57
C LEU A 58 -18.45 1.14 39.63
N GLU A 59 -17.72 0.06 39.86
CA GLU A 59 -18.00 -0.93 40.91
C GLU A 59 -17.91 -0.34 42.33
N ARG A 60 -17.20 0.79 42.51
CA ARG A 60 -17.10 1.48 43.81
C ARG A 60 -18.05 2.66 43.97
N SER A 61 -18.50 3.31 42.88
CA SER A 61 -19.27 4.56 42.94
C SER A 61 -20.75 4.41 42.57
N VAL A 62 -21.13 3.37 41.81
CA VAL A 62 -22.50 3.20 41.30
C VAL A 62 -23.28 2.12 42.06
N THR A 63 -22.62 1.24 42.79
CA THR A 63 -23.27 0.17 43.54
C THR A 63 -23.11 0.42 45.05
N LEU A 64 -24.18 0.88 45.70
CA LEU A 64 -24.31 0.64 47.14
C LEU A 64 -24.33 -0.89 47.34
N SER A 65 -23.23 -1.46 47.83
CA SER A 65 -23.16 -2.89 48.05
C SER A 65 -24.16 -3.28 49.14
N ARG A 66 -24.81 -4.44 48.97
CA ARG A 66 -25.76 -4.98 49.94
C ARG A 66 -25.14 -5.06 51.34
N GLU A 67 -23.84 -5.35 51.41
CA GLU A 67 -23.04 -5.42 52.63
C GLU A 67 -22.99 -4.05 53.35
N ARG A 68 -22.74 -2.96 52.61
CA ARG A 68 -22.70 -1.60 53.16
C ARG A 68 -24.07 -1.14 53.65
N ILE A 69 -25.12 -1.52 52.94
CA ILE A 69 -26.51 -1.23 53.31
C ILE A 69 -26.89 -1.99 54.58
N GLN A 70 -26.53 -3.27 54.67
CA GLN A 70 -26.80 -4.10 55.84
C GLN A 70 -26.08 -3.57 57.08
N GLU A 71 -24.81 -3.18 56.95
CA GLU A 71 -24.04 -2.63 58.07
C GLU A 71 -24.69 -1.38 58.69
N VAL A 72 -25.12 -0.42 57.87
CA VAL A 72 -25.76 0.82 58.34
C VAL A 72 -27.14 0.55 58.94
N VAL A 73 -27.91 -0.36 58.33
CA VAL A 73 -29.24 -0.74 58.80
C VAL A 73 -29.17 -1.53 60.10
N ASP A 74 -28.23 -2.48 60.23
CA ASP A 74 -28.02 -3.27 61.45
C ASP A 74 -27.57 -2.40 62.63
N ASP A 75 -26.76 -1.37 62.37
CA ASP A 75 -26.39 -0.37 63.38
C ASP A 75 -27.58 0.46 63.85
N ALA A 76 -28.52 0.77 62.95
CA ALA A 76 -29.77 1.45 63.32
C ALA A 76 -30.67 0.57 64.19
N VAL A 77 -30.70 -0.75 63.91
CA VAL A 77 -31.42 -1.75 64.73
C VAL A 77 -30.78 -1.90 66.11
N LYS A 78 -29.45 -2.04 66.18
CA LYS A 78 -28.71 -2.14 67.46
C LYS A 78 -28.90 -0.92 68.36
N ARG A 79 -29.04 0.27 67.76
CA ARG A 79 -29.31 1.54 68.50
C ARG A 79 -30.78 1.73 68.86
N GLY A 80 -31.66 0.78 68.53
CA GLY A 80 -33.09 0.85 68.80
C GLY A 80 -33.85 1.89 67.99
N ARG A 81 -33.25 2.42 66.91
CA ARG A 81 -33.89 3.42 66.03
C ARG A 81 -34.66 2.79 64.86
N MET A 82 -34.59 1.47 64.73
CA MET A 82 -35.27 0.70 63.69
C MET A 82 -35.57 -0.70 64.23
N THR A 83 -36.72 -1.27 63.87
CA THR A 83 -37.02 -2.67 64.21
C THR A 83 -36.31 -3.60 63.23
N ARG A 84 -36.09 -4.85 63.65
CA ARG A 84 -35.44 -5.87 62.81
C ARG A 84 -36.27 -6.20 61.56
N ASP A 85 -37.59 -6.11 61.68
CA ASP A 85 -38.50 -6.35 60.56
C ASP A 85 -38.49 -5.19 59.56
N ASP A 86 -38.54 -3.93 60.04
CA ASP A 86 -38.43 -2.75 59.18
C ASP A 86 -37.10 -2.73 58.41
N ALA A 87 -36.01 -3.13 59.07
CA ALA A 87 -34.68 -3.25 58.48
C ALA A 87 -34.66 -4.22 57.28
N ASN A 88 -35.19 -5.43 57.47
CA ASN A 88 -35.28 -6.43 56.41
C ASN A 88 -36.12 -5.94 55.23
N ASP A 89 -37.19 -5.21 55.52
CA ASP A 89 -38.11 -4.66 54.54
C ASP A 89 -37.45 -3.59 53.66
N ILE A 90 -36.73 -2.64 54.28
CA ILE A 90 -36.01 -1.58 53.56
C ILE A 90 -34.88 -2.15 52.73
N VAL A 91 -34.09 -3.10 53.28
CA VAL A 91 -33.01 -3.76 52.54
C VAL A 91 -33.57 -4.49 51.32
N SER A 92 -34.66 -5.24 51.48
CA SER A 92 -35.29 -5.99 50.39
C SER A 92 -35.81 -5.06 49.29
N LYS A 93 -36.49 -3.97 49.66
CA LYS A 93 -36.99 -2.96 48.71
C LYS A 93 -35.85 -2.24 47.98
N LEU A 94 -34.77 -1.90 48.68
CA LEU A 94 -33.62 -1.20 48.11
C LEU A 94 -32.85 -2.11 47.12
N VAL A 95 -32.64 -3.38 47.46
CA VAL A 95 -31.99 -4.36 46.58
C VAL A 95 -32.85 -4.64 45.35
N ALA A 96 -34.16 -4.82 45.53
CA ALA A 96 -35.08 -5.03 44.41
C ALA A 96 -35.12 -3.82 43.45
N ARG A 97 -35.12 -2.60 44.00
CA ARG A 97 -35.06 -1.35 43.22
C ARG A 97 -33.71 -1.18 42.51
N GLY A 98 -32.61 -1.47 43.21
CA GLY A 98 -31.26 -1.40 42.65
C GLY A 98 -31.08 -2.38 41.49
N ARG A 99 -31.55 -3.62 41.61
CA ARG A 99 -31.52 -4.61 40.52
C ARG A 99 -32.24 -4.12 39.27
N ARG A 100 -33.46 -3.58 39.42
CA ARG A 100 -34.23 -3.03 38.30
C ARG A 100 -33.50 -1.84 37.64
N GLN A 101 -32.95 -0.93 38.45
CA GLN A 101 -32.17 0.20 37.92
C GLN A 101 -30.93 -0.28 37.15
N THR A 102 -30.21 -1.30 37.62
CA THR A 102 -29.07 -1.87 36.90
C THR A 102 -29.50 -2.53 35.59
N GLU A 103 -30.60 -3.28 35.58
CA GLU A 103 -31.15 -3.90 34.36
C GLU A 103 -31.54 -2.85 33.31
N ASP A 104 -32.11 -1.73 33.74
CA ASP A 104 -32.49 -0.64 32.85
C ASP A 104 -31.25 0.11 32.30
N LEU A 105 -30.23 0.33 33.14
CA LEU A 105 -28.96 0.90 32.70
C LEU A 105 -28.22 -0.01 31.71
N VAL A 106 -28.25 -1.34 31.92
CA VAL A 106 -27.67 -2.30 30.99
C VAL A 106 -28.39 -2.22 29.63
N LYS A 107 -29.72 -2.18 29.62
CA LYS A 107 -30.50 -2.01 28.36
C LYS A 107 -30.20 -0.69 27.65
N GLU A 108 -30.03 0.39 28.40
CA GLU A 108 -29.67 1.70 27.83
C GLU A 108 -28.27 1.68 27.23
N LEU A 109 -27.31 1.03 27.92
CA LEU A 109 -25.94 0.86 27.44
C LEU A 109 -25.88 -0.03 26.18
N GLU A 110 -26.66 -1.10 26.11
CA GLU A 110 -26.81 -1.94 24.92
C GLU A 110 -27.31 -1.14 23.72
N LYS A 111 -28.35 -0.29 23.91
CA LYS A 111 -28.87 0.57 22.84
C LYS A 111 -27.84 1.59 22.35
N VAL A 112 -27.09 2.20 23.27
CA VAL A 112 -26.01 3.15 22.91
C VAL A 112 -24.90 2.43 22.16
N LEU A 113 -24.50 1.23 22.60
CA LEU A 113 -23.49 0.41 21.91
C LEU A 113 -23.93 0.00 20.51
N GLU A 114 -25.19 -0.43 20.35
CA GLU A 114 -25.74 -0.81 19.04
C GLU A 114 -25.77 0.39 18.08
N SER A 115 -26.18 1.57 18.59
CA SER A 115 -26.19 2.82 17.82
C SER A 115 -24.77 3.25 17.41
N ALA A 116 -23.82 3.20 18.36
CA ALA A 116 -22.41 3.51 18.09
C ALA A 116 -21.81 2.55 17.06
N ARG A 117 -22.12 1.25 17.16
CA ARG A 117 -21.67 0.25 16.20
C ARG A 117 -22.24 0.50 14.80
N GLY A 118 -23.53 0.81 14.69
CA GLY A 118 -24.17 1.15 13.42
C GLY A 118 -23.55 2.39 12.74
N GLU A 119 -23.23 3.44 13.51
CA GLU A 119 -22.55 4.63 12.98
C GLU A 119 -21.13 4.34 12.50
N VAL A 120 -20.36 3.57 13.28
CA VAL A 120 -18.99 3.18 12.93
C VAL A 120 -19.00 2.29 11.69
N GLU A 121 -19.90 1.32 11.59
CA GLU A 121 -20.06 0.49 10.39
C GLU A 121 -20.46 1.33 9.16
N GLY A 122 -21.37 2.29 9.31
CA GLY A 122 -21.74 3.20 8.22
C GLY A 122 -20.59 4.09 7.74
N ARG A 123 -19.80 4.64 8.67
CA ARG A 123 -18.62 5.48 8.35
C ARG A 123 -17.49 4.65 7.72
N THR A 124 -17.22 3.47 8.27
CA THR A 124 -16.18 2.56 7.75
C THR A 124 -16.54 1.97 6.39
N ALA A 125 -17.81 1.63 6.13
CA ALA A 125 -18.27 1.16 4.83
C ALA A 125 -18.08 2.23 3.73
N LYS A 126 -18.43 3.49 4.01
CA LYS A 126 -18.21 4.61 3.09
C LYS A 126 -16.71 4.84 2.84
N ALA A 127 -15.90 4.85 3.90
CA ALA A 127 -14.45 4.98 3.78
C ALA A 127 -13.85 3.85 2.92
N ARG A 128 -14.21 2.58 3.19
CA ARG A 128 -13.76 1.42 2.43
C ARG A 128 -14.11 1.51 0.95
N LYS A 129 -15.36 1.88 0.63
CA LYS A 129 -15.82 2.05 -0.77
C LYS A 129 -15.06 3.14 -1.51
N THR A 130 -14.69 4.23 -0.83
CA THR A 130 -13.87 5.29 -1.46
C THR A 130 -12.43 4.87 -1.69
N VAL A 131 -11.83 4.15 -0.72
CA VAL A 131 -10.48 3.60 -0.85
C VAL A 131 -10.44 2.59 -1.99
N GLU A 132 -11.39 1.67 -2.06
CA GLU A 132 -11.48 0.67 -3.12
C GLU A 132 -11.61 1.31 -4.52
N LYS A 133 -12.46 2.35 -4.66
CA LYS A 133 -12.58 3.09 -5.93
C LYS A 133 -11.27 3.81 -6.31
N ARG A 134 -10.51 4.31 -5.33
CA ARG A 134 -9.23 4.98 -5.58
C ARG A 134 -8.14 3.98 -5.92
N THR A 135 -8.06 2.85 -5.22
CA THR A 135 -7.07 1.79 -5.47
C THR A 135 -7.28 1.14 -6.83
N THR A 136 -8.54 0.83 -7.19
CA THR A 136 -8.87 0.28 -8.52
C THR A 136 -8.52 1.24 -9.65
N LYS A 137 -8.80 2.54 -9.51
CA LYS A 137 -8.39 3.56 -10.49
C LYS A 137 -6.87 3.72 -10.57
N ALA A 138 -6.18 3.72 -9.43
CA ALA A 138 -4.72 3.81 -9.39
C ALA A 138 -4.08 2.59 -10.09
N ARG A 139 -4.59 1.38 -9.82
CA ARG A 139 -4.16 0.15 -10.48
C ARG A 139 -4.34 0.21 -11.99
N LYS A 140 -5.53 0.59 -12.48
CA LYS A 140 -5.78 0.73 -13.94
C LYS A 140 -4.85 1.73 -14.62
N ARG A 141 -4.49 2.82 -13.92
CA ARG A 141 -3.51 3.80 -14.43
C ARG A 141 -2.11 3.20 -14.47
N ALA A 142 -1.70 2.52 -13.40
CA ALA A 142 -0.41 1.84 -13.31
C ALA A 142 -0.26 0.75 -14.40
N GLU A 143 -1.30 -0.04 -14.65
CA GLU A 143 -1.30 -1.05 -15.72
C GLU A 143 -1.15 -0.41 -17.11
N ARG A 144 -1.82 0.71 -17.37
CA ARG A 144 -1.68 1.44 -18.65
C ARG A 144 -0.28 2.03 -18.82
N THR A 145 0.30 2.61 -17.76
CA THR A 145 1.66 3.15 -17.83
C THR A 145 2.68 2.04 -18.00
N ALA A 146 2.55 0.94 -17.24
CA ALA A 146 3.42 -0.24 -17.39
C ALA A 146 3.30 -0.82 -18.81
N GLY A 147 2.08 -0.92 -19.36
CA GLY A 147 1.86 -1.37 -20.73
C GLY A 147 2.50 -0.46 -21.77
N LYS A 148 2.50 0.86 -21.57
CA LYS A 148 3.18 1.82 -22.46
C LYS A 148 4.69 1.67 -22.38
N VAL A 149 5.26 1.57 -21.18
CA VAL A 149 6.69 1.39 -20.96
C VAL A 149 7.17 0.06 -21.56
N ALA A 150 6.41 -1.02 -21.38
CA ALA A 150 6.72 -2.31 -21.97
C ALA A 150 6.70 -2.27 -23.51
N ARG A 151 5.76 -1.53 -24.12
CA ARG A 151 5.74 -1.33 -25.57
C ARG A 151 6.93 -0.50 -26.04
N SER A 152 7.20 0.64 -25.41
CA SER A 152 8.34 1.48 -25.80
C SER A 152 9.67 0.77 -25.63
N ALA A 153 9.83 -0.06 -24.60
CA ALA A 153 11.03 -0.87 -24.41
C ALA A 153 11.22 -1.91 -25.53
N ARG A 154 10.12 -2.53 -26.00
CA ARG A 154 10.17 -3.46 -27.14
C ARG A 154 10.46 -2.75 -28.45
N ASP A 155 9.83 -1.60 -28.68
CA ASP A 155 10.03 -0.82 -29.90
C ASP A 155 11.47 -0.29 -29.97
N ALA A 156 12.03 0.19 -28.85
CA ALA A 156 13.42 0.63 -28.77
C ALA A 156 14.44 -0.50 -28.98
N ALA A 157 14.08 -1.74 -28.61
CA ALA A 157 14.91 -2.91 -28.86
C ALA A 157 14.78 -3.45 -30.30
N ASP A 158 13.73 -3.08 -31.04
CA ASP A 158 13.45 -3.63 -32.37
C ASP A 158 14.46 -3.15 -33.42
N GLU A 159 14.82 -1.87 -33.38
CA GLU A 159 15.75 -1.23 -34.32
C GLU A 159 17.19 -1.78 -34.24
N PRO A 160 17.83 -1.89 -33.05
CA PRO A 160 19.15 -2.50 -32.95
C PRO A 160 19.14 -3.97 -33.37
N LEU A 161 18.06 -4.71 -33.10
CA LEU A 161 17.91 -6.10 -33.57
C LEU A 161 17.80 -6.17 -35.09
N ALA A 162 17.05 -5.26 -35.73
CA ALA A 162 16.94 -5.19 -37.18
C ALA A 162 18.29 -4.82 -37.84
N GLN A 163 19.06 -3.94 -37.22
CA GLN A 163 20.41 -3.61 -37.71
C GLN A 163 21.38 -4.77 -37.54
N ALA A 164 21.33 -5.47 -36.41
CA ALA A 164 22.08 -6.69 -36.18
C ALA A 164 21.72 -7.76 -37.23
N ASP A 165 20.44 -7.95 -37.54
CA ASP A 165 19.97 -8.84 -38.60
C ASP A 165 20.61 -8.49 -39.96
N LYS A 166 20.64 -7.21 -40.34
CA LYS A 166 21.24 -6.76 -41.61
C LYS A 166 22.73 -7.06 -41.68
N LEU A 167 23.47 -6.73 -40.62
CA LEU A 167 24.90 -6.97 -40.53
C LEU A 167 25.22 -8.46 -40.58
N ARG A 168 24.43 -9.26 -39.87
CA ARG A 168 24.53 -10.72 -39.83
C ARG A 168 24.35 -11.33 -41.21
N ARG A 169 23.30 -10.94 -41.94
CA ARG A 169 23.04 -11.42 -43.31
C ARG A 169 24.18 -11.04 -44.25
N ARG A 170 24.70 -9.81 -44.16
CA ARG A 170 25.82 -9.35 -44.97
C ARG A 170 27.13 -10.09 -44.67
N ALA A 171 27.36 -10.42 -43.41
CA ALA A 171 28.55 -11.14 -42.97
C ALA A 171 28.46 -12.66 -43.24
N GLY A 172 27.27 -13.19 -43.53
CA GLY A 172 27.06 -14.63 -43.68
C GLY A 172 27.25 -15.43 -42.38
N VAL A 173 27.30 -14.76 -41.23
CA VAL A 173 27.62 -15.39 -39.93
C VAL A 173 26.36 -15.50 -39.09
N GLY A 174 25.80 -16.70 -38.87
CA GLY A 174 24.72 -16.90 -37.90
C GLY A 174 23.69 -17.96 -38.29
N SER A 175 22.68 -18.16 -37.42
CA SER A 175 21.59 -19.12 -37.63
C SER A 175 21.00 -19.03 -39.04
N SER A 176 20.74 -20.19 -39.66
CA SER A 176 20.25 -20.36 -41.04
C SER A 176 19.03 -19.49 -41.44
N PHE A 177 18.26 -19.01 -40.45
CA PHE A 177 17.05 -18.25 -40.68
C PHE A 177 17.29 -16.71 -40.83
N PRO A 178 16.66 -16.03 -41.81
CA PRO A 178 16.96 -14.62 -42.15
C PRO A 178 16.67 -13.57 -41.07
N ILE A 179 15.78 -13.86 -40.11
CA ILE A 179 15.28 -12.92 -39.09
C ILE A 179 15.56 -13.49 -37.68
N THR A 180 16.28 -12.77 -36.82
CA THR A 180 16.50 -13.22 -35.43
C THR A 180 15.21 -13.20 -34.63
N GLY A 181 15.01 -14.20 -33.76
CA GLY A 181 13.90 -14.18 -32.81
C GLY A 181 12.51 -14.14 -33.47
N TYR A 182 12.39 -14.67 -34.69
CA TYR A 182 11.18 -14.57 -35.51
C TYR A 182 9.89 -14.94 -34.76
N ASP A 183 9.94 -15.98 -33.92
CA ASP A 183 8.80 -16.45 -33.14
C ASP A 183 8.27 -15.45 -32.11
N GLU A 184 9.15 -14.59 -31.58
CA GLU A 184 8.86 -13.58 -30.56
C GLU A 184 8.38 -12.26 -31.18
N LEU A 185 8.59 -12.08 -32.48
CA LEU A 185 8.23 -10.87 -33.19
C LEU A 185 6.74 -10.78 -33.51
N THR A 186 6.21 -9.57 -33.41
CA THR A 186 4.85 -9.23 -33.83
C THR A 186 4.75 -9.20 -35.36
N ALA A 187 3.55 -9.38 -35.91
CA ALA A 187 3.35 -9.37 -37.37
C ALA A 187 3.76 -8.04 -38.03
N ALA A 188 3.67 -6.92 -37.31
CA ALA A 188 4.12 -5.63 -37.79
C ALA A 188 5.66 -5.56 -37.90
N GLN A 189 6.37 -6.00 -36.86
CA GLN A 189 7.84 -6.04 -36.80
C GLN A 189 8.44 -6.99 -37.85
N VAL A 190 7.80 -8.16 -38.05
CA VAL A 190 8.19 -9.05 -39.15
C VAL A 190 7.96 -8.35 -40.49
N GLY A 191 6.81 -7.72 -40.69
CA GLY A 191 6.49 -6.98 -41.90
C GLY A 191 7.49 -5.88 -42.25
N ALA A 192 8.00 -5.15 -41.24
CA ALA A 192 9.05 -4.15 -41.45
C ALA A 192 10.36 -4.79 -41.94
N ARG A 193 10.78 -5.92 -41.33
CA ARG A 193 12.00 -6.65 -41.73
C ARG A 193 11.90 -7.29 -43.10
N LEU A 194 10.72 -7.76 -43.52
CA LEU A 194 10.46 -8.23 -44.89
C LEU A 194 10.79 -7.15 -45.95
N GLY A 195 10.82 -5.87 -45.55
CA GLY A 195 11.38 -4.74 -46.29
C GLY A 195 12.72 -5.04 -46.96
N ASP A 196 13.64 -5.53 -46.16
CA ASP A 196 15.08 -5.57 -46.43
C ASP A 196 15.60 -6.97 -46.80
N LEU A 197 14.68 -7.90 -47.12
CA LEU A 197 15.00 -9.28 -47.49
C LEU A 197 15.02 -9.46 -49.01
N SER A 198 15.96 -10.27 -49.49
CA SER A 198 16.07 -10.68 -50.89
C SER A 198 15.00 -11.72 -51.26
N LYS A 199 14.71 -11.87 -52.56
CA LYS A 199 13.75 -12.88 -53.08
C LYS A 199 14.00 -14.32 -52.57
N PRO A 200 15.24 -14.87 -52.53
CA PRO A 200 15.46 -16.20 -51.96
C PRO A 200 15.19 -16.27 -50.45
N GLU A 201 15.46 -15.19 -49.70
CA GLU A 201 15.18 -15.12 -48.27
C GLU A 201 13.68 -15.03 -47.99
N LEU A 202 12.94 -14.26 -48.80
CA LEU A 202 11.48 -14.19 -48.73
C LEU A 202 10.83 -15.57 -48.95
N ARG A 203 11.37 -16.38 -49.87
CA ARG A 203 10.90 -17.77 -50.05
C ARG A 203 11.13 -18.61 -48.80
N LYS A 204 12.29 -18.50 -48.14
CA LYS A 204 12.57 -19.21 -46.87
C LYS A 204 11.62 -18.80 -45.75
N VAL A 205 11.37 -17.50 -45.60
CA VAL A 205 10.42 -16.99 -44.59
C VAL A 205 8.99 -17.44 -44.92
N ARG A 206 8.60 -17.47 -46.20
CA ARG A 206 7.29 -17.98 -46.64
C ARG A 206 7.07 -19.42 -46.21
N THR A 207 8.03 -20.30 -46.47
CA THR A 207 7.94 -21.73 -46.13
C THR A 207 7.85 -21.91 -44.61
N TYR A 208 8.69 -21.19 -43.87
CA TYR A 208 8.68 -21.23 -42.42
C TYR A 208 7.36 -20.73 -41.83
N GLU A 209 6.82 -19.61 -42.32
CA GLU A 209 5.55 -19.05 -41.83
C GLU A 209 4.37 -19.98 -42.15
N LYS A 210 4.35 -20.60 -43.34
CA LYS A 210 3.32 -21.58 -43.71
C LYS A 210 3.34 -22.82 -42.81
N ASN A 211 4.52 -23.26 -42.38
CA ASN A 211 4.69 -24.46 -41.56
C ASN A 211 4.51 -24.21 -40.06
N ASN A 212 4.45 -22.95 -39.63
CA ASN A 212 4.37 -22.57 -38.22
C ASN A 212 3.03 -21.85 -37.93
N LYS A 213 3.04 -20.53 -37.72
CA LYS A 213 1.86 -19.77 -37.27
C LYS A 213 0.88 -19.36 -38.40
N ALA A 214 1.27 -19.51 -39.66
CA ALA A 214 0.48 -19.21 -40.85
C ALA A 214 -0.29 -17.86 -40.80
N ARG A 215 0.36 -16.80 -40.30
CA ARG A 215 -0.24 -15.46 -40.16
C ARG A 215 -0.52 -14.89 -41.56
N LYS A 216 -1.81 -14.84 -41.92
CA LYS A 216 -2.29 -14.39 -43.23
C LYS A 216 -1.69 -13.05 -43.67
N GLY A 217 -1.61 -12.08 -42.78
CA GLY A 217 -1.07 -10.75 -43.10
C GLY A 217 0.44 -10.74 -43.46
N ILE A 218 1.22 -11.69 -42.93
CA ILE A 218 2.64 -11.83 -43.28
C ILE A 218 2.75 -12.52 -44.65
N LEU A 219 2.01 -13.62 -44.84
CA LEU A 219 1.98 -14.36 -46.10
C LEU A 219 1.56 -13.48 -47.28
N SER A 220 0.50 -12.67 -47.13
CA SER A 220 0.06 -11.74 -48.17
C SER A 220 1.13 -10.71 -48.52
N LYS A 221 1.87 -10.18 -47.54
CA LYS A 221 2.97 -9.23 -47.77
C LYS A 221 4.17 -9.88 -48.48
N ILE A 222 4.47 -11.14 -48.15
CA ILE A 222 5.53 -11.89 -48.82
C ILE A 222 5.14 -12.19 -50.26
N ASP A 223 3.89 -12.61 -50.48
CA ASP A 223 3.38 -12.95 -51.81
C ASP A 223 3.36 -11.71 -52.72
N ALA A 224 2.95 -10.55 -52.20
CA ALA A 224 3.00 -9.26 -52.91
C ALA A 224 4.42 -8.78 -53.27
N LYS A 225 5.47 -9.29 -52.63
CA LYS A 225 6.87 -8.98 -52.94
C LYS A 225 7.55 -10.01 -53.84
N LEU A 226 6.96 -11.19 -53.96
CA LEU A 226 7.47 -12.29 -54.78
C LEU A 226 6.81 -12.33 -56.16
N GLY A 227 5.56 -11.87 -56.27
CA GLY A 227 4.91 -11.52 -57.55
C GLY A 227 5.41 -10.19 -58.08
#